data_AF-A0A955GQL4-F1
#
_entry.id   AF-A0A955GQL4-F1
#
_cell.length_a   1.000
_cell.length_b   1.000
_cell.length_c   1.000
_cell.angle_alpha   90.00
_cell.angle_beta   90.00
_cell.angle_gamma   90.00
#
_symmetry.space_group_name_H-M   'P 1'
#
loop_
_entity.id
_entity.type
_entity.pdbx_description
1 polymer ?
#
loop_
_entity_poly.entity_id
_entity_poly.type
_entity_poly.pdbx_seq_one_letter_code
_entity_poly.pdbx_strand_id
1 'polypeptide(L)'
;VQLKLSGFVLSLLYLGQWGGLSYTTNMKQSQALDVMLLGHNVYLTGAAGSGKTFVLNQFIGILKKNKVKVAVTASTGIAATHLGGMTVHAWSGIGIADSLNSYDITRLKNNSKLVKRLESTKVLIIDEISMLDGDRLDLIDQVCQEIRGEEKPFGGLQVVLSGDLFQLPPVSRGRQAKFVFESDVWSKLRLKICYLSEQHRQTGDQLLGILNAIRNRSLEPEHHSYLESRYIEDELPAKKIVTRLYTHNALVDQINQEQLNQIKDDQASYQLESHGNKRAIESMIANCLAPELLTLKVGAKVMFVANNPAERYHNGTLGKVVRFEAGGYPVVATKDREIVVTPFSWKMQDGERIVAEISQLPLRLAWAITIHKSQGMSLDAAEIDLSRSFEPGMGYVALSRVRSLEGVYIRGINDQALEVSPIVAKLDQKLLESSRITQSELAKISQAKLSRLKNRVKAALKSDEEKLLDSYNPELFESLRVWRTKQARTKEVPAYIILSDNTLKLIAATNPKSLEELSKIKGIGEQKLTEYGEEILMITVDYSGLPS
;
A
#
# COMPACT_ATOMS: atom_id res chain seq x y z
N VAL A 1 14.79 49.17 -45.25
CA VAL A 1 13.58 48.91 -44.44
C VAL A 1 14.04 48.44 -43.08
N GLN A 2 14.16 49.38 -42.14
CA GLN A 2 14.68 49.17 -40.80
C GLN A 2 13.68 49.86 -39.87
N LEU A 3 12.91 49.10 -39.09
CA LEU A 3 12.04 49.62 -38.04
C LEU A 3 11.75 48.52 -37.01
N LYS A 4 12.25 48.76 -35.80
CA LYS A 4 11.62 48.53 -34.49
C LYS A 4 10.89 47.21 -34.24
N LEU A 5 11.50 46.38 -33.39
CA LEU A 5 10.82 45.78 -32.21
C LEU A 5 11.85 45.68 -31.07
N SER A 6 11.85 46.72 -30.27
CA SER A 6 12.61 46.91 -29.04
C SER A 6 11.87 46.30 -27.85
N GLY A 7 12.61 45.64 -26.95
CA GLY A 7 12.39 45.88 -25.51
C GLY A 7 11.75 44.83 -24.62
N PHE A 8 11.78 43.52 -24.93
CA PHE A 8 11.25 42.50 -23.99
C PHE A 8 12.09 41.22 -23.78
N VAL A 9 13.26 41.08 -24.42
CA VAL A 9 14.00 39.79 -24.39
C VAL A 9 15.39 39.88 -23.73
N LEU A 10 15.86 41.06 -23.32
CA LEU A 10 17.24 41.25 -22.84
C LEU A 10 17.43 41.79 -21.42
N SER A 11 16.38 41.83 -20.59
CA SER A 11 16.47 42.26 -19.18
C SER A 11 16.44 41.11 -18.15
N LEU A 12 16.48 39.84 -18.59
CA LEU A 12 16.37 38.68 -17.68
C LEU A 12 17.70 37.96 -17.39
N LEU A 13 18.84 38.47 -17.88
CA LEU A 13 20.14 37.81 -17.75
C LEU A 13 21.15 38.51 -16.83
N TYR A 14 20.86 39.70 -16.31
CA TYR A 14 21.76 40.42 -15.41
C TYR A 14 20.95 41.30 -14.47
N LEU A 15 20.48 40.75 -13.34
CA LEU A 15 20.14 41.43 -12.07
C LEU A 15 19.36 40.44 -11.19
N GLY A 16 20.07 39.81 -10.26
CA GLY A 16 19.47 38.86 -9.31
C GLY A 16 20.45 38.12 -8.40
N GLN A 17 21.67 38.64 -8.19
CA GLN A 17 22.32 38.47 -6.90
C GLN A 17 21.73 39.53 -5.97
N TRP A 18 21.39 39.13 -4.73
CA TRP A 18 20.67 39.88 -3.68
C TRP A 18 19.13 39.79 -3.77
N GLY A 19 18.60 38.74 -3.13
CA GLY A 19 17.17 38.57 -2.89
C GLY A 19 16.86 37.18 -2.37
N GLY A 20 16.73 37.05 -1.04
CA GLY A 20 16.23 35.82 -0.41
C GLY A 20 14.79 35.55 -0.83
N LEU A 21 14.60 34.60 -1.75
CA LEU A 21 13.37 33.85 -1.99
C LEU A 21 13.77 32.56 -2.72
N SER A 22 13.83 31.47 -1.97
CA SER A 22 14.19 30.14 -2.50
C SER A 22 13.09 29.66 -3.46
N TYR A 23 13.41 29.52 -4.75
CA TYR A 23 12.51 28.91 -5.74
C TYR A 23 12.67 27.39 -5.77
N THR A 24 12.46 26.76 -4.61
CA THR A 24 12.43 25.29 -4.44
C THR A 24 11.12 24.87 -3.79
N THR A 25 9.98 25.18 -4.42
CA THR A 25 8.70 24.69 -3.91
C THR A 25 8.50 23.25 -4.36
N ASN A 26 9.01 22.32 -3.58
CA ASN A 26 8.73 20.90 -3.76
C ASN A 26 7.27 20.56 -3.39
N MET A 27 6.73 19.43 -3.87
CA MET A 27 5.36 19.03 -3.54
C MET A 27 5.25 18.55 -2.09
N LYS A 28 4.29 19.12 -1.36
CA LYS A 28 3.94 18.72 0.01
C LYS A 28 3.00 17.53 0.02
N GLN A 29 2.99 16.78 1.11
CA GLN A 29 2.09 15.65 1.33
C GLN A 29 0.60 16.02 1.18
N SER A 30 0.19 17.19 1.70
CA SER A 30 -1.18 17.69 1.56
C SER A 30 -1.58 18.01 0.12
N GLN A 31 -0.64 18.51 -0.69
CA GLN A 31 -0.89 18.77 -2.11
C GLN A 31 -1.06 17.48 -2.89
N ALA A 32 -0.23 16.46 -2.62
CA ALA A 32 -0.38 15.14 -3.23
C ALA A 32 -1.73 14.50 -2.89
N LEU A 33 -2.15 14.61 -1.62
CA LEU A 33 -3.47 14.16 -1.18
C LEU A 33 -4.60 14.86 -1.94
N ASP A 34 -4.46 16.16 -2.19
CA ASP A 34 -5.45 16.95 -2.91
C ASP A 34 -5.59 16.54 -4.37
N VAL A 35 -4.48 16.25 -5.05
CA VAL A 35 -4.48 15.72 -6.43
C VAL A 35 -5.21 14.37 -6.49
N MET A 36 -4.95 13.48 -5.54
CA MET A 36 -5.64 12.18 -5.45
C MET A 36 -7.14 12.35 -5.20
N LEU A 37 -7.54 13.26 -4.30
CA LEU A 37 -8.96 13.54 -3.99
C LEU A 37 -9.72 14.23 -5.13
N LEU A 38 -9.02 14.81 -6.10
CA LEU A 38 -9.60 15.33 -7.34
C LEU A 38 -9.89 14.23 -8.37
N GLY A 39 -9.57 12.96 -8.07
CA GLY A 39 -9.92 11.83 -8.93
C GLY A 39 -8.90 11.57 -10.04
N HIS A 40 -7.74 12.22 -10.00
CA HIS A 40 -6.67 11.99 -10.97
C HIS A 40 -6.04 10.60 -10.76
N ASN A 41 -5.61 9.99 -11.86
CA ASN A 41 -4.61 8.92 -11.78
C ASN A 41 -3.30 9.53 -11.32
N VAL A 42 -2.67 8.95 -10.31
CA VAL A 42 -1.50 9.55 -9.64
C VAL A 42 -0.36 8.55 -9.59
N TYR A 43 0.85 9.05 -9.85
CA TYR A 43 2.06 8.39 -9.41
C TYR A 43 2.68 9.18 -8.25
N LEU A 44 2.57 8.64 -7.04
CA LEU A 44 3.12 9.18 -5.81
C LEU A 44 4.53 8.65 -5.61
N THR A 45 5.54 9.50 -5.79
CA THR A 45 6.94 9.11 -5.70
C THR A 45 7.75 10.05 -4.81
N GLY A 46 9.03 9.75 -4.65
CA GLY A 46 9.96 10.47 -3.78
C GLY A 46 10.89 9.51 -3.07
N ALA A 47 11.97 10.04 -2.50
CA ALA A 47 13.01 9.22 -1.89
C ALA A 47 12.51 8.36 -0.71
N ALA A 48 13.32 7.39 -0.32
CA ALA A 48 13.05 6.55 0.84
C ALA A 48 12.96 7.40 2.12
N GLY A 49 11.82 7.33 2.81
CA GLY A 49 11.56 8.17 3.99
C GLY A 49 10.69 9.40 3.72
N SER A 50 10.20 9.59 2.49
CA SER A 50 9.41 10.78 2.14
C SER A 50 7.96 10.84 2.63
N GLY A 51 7.51 9.79 3.32
CA GLY A 51 6.14 9.70 3.84
C GLY A 51 5.07 9.27 2.84
N LYS A 52 5.43 8.63 1.71
CA LYS A 52 4.46 8.09 0.72
C LYS A 52 3.33 7.27 1.37
N THR A 53 3.70 6.26 2.15
CA THR A 53 2.76 5.39 2.88
C THR A 53 1.86 6.17 3.84
N PHE A 54 2.35 7.24 4.45
CA PHE A 54 1.55 8.11 5.32
C PHE A 54 0.44 8.82 4.52
N VAL A 55 0.77 9.39 3.36
CA VAL A 55 -0.22 10.04 2.48
C VAL A 55 -1.25 9.03 1.96
N LEU A 56 -0.81 7.82 1.57
CA LEU A 56 -1.72 6.75 1.16
C LEU A 56 -2.71 6.39 2.26
N ASN A 57 -2.25 6.21 3.50
CA ASN A 57 -3.12 5.89 4.63
C ASN A 57 -4.16 6.99 4.90
N GLN A 58 -3.78 8.26 4.78
CA GLN A 58 -4.73 9.38 4.87
C GLN A 58 -5.79 9.31 3.76
N PHE A 59 -5.35 9.08 2.52
CA PHE A 59 -6.25 8.97 1.37
C PHE A 59 -7.23 7.79 1.53
N ILE A 60 -6.73 6.60 1.88
CA ILE A 60 -7.53 5.40 2.15
C ILE A 60 -8.55 5.67 3.26
N GLY A 61 -8.13 6.29 4.37
CA GLY A 61 -9.02 6.64 5.48
C GLY A 61 -10.16 7.57 5.04
N ILE A 62 -9.86 8.57 4.22
CA ILE A 62 -10.88 9.48 3.66
C ILE A 62 -11.84 8.72 2.73
N LEU A 63 -11.34 7.86 1.83
CA LEU A 63 -12.18 7.07 0.93
C LEU A 63 -13.12 6.14 1.71
N LYS A 64 -12.57 5.39 2.68
CA LYS A 64 -13.35 4.48 3.55
C LYS A 64 -14.42 5.24 4.35
N LYS A 65 -14.08 6.40 4.94
CA LYS A 65 -15.07 7.25 5.64
C LYS A 65 -16.21 7.72 4.74
N ASN A 66 -15.93 7.89 3.44
CA ASN A 66 -16.94 8.26 2.43
C ASN A 66 -17.53 7.04 1.70
N LYS A 67 -17.31 5.82 2.21
CA LYS A 67 -17.77 4.54 1.67
C LYS A 67 -17.31 4.25 0.24
N VAL A 68 -16.29 4.92 -0.28
CA VAL A 68 -15.77 4.63 -1.62
C VAL A 68 -15.07 3.27 -1.61
N LYS A 69 -15.44 2.38 -2.53
CA LYS A 69 -14.81 1.06 -2.70
C LYS A 69 -13.39 1.21 -3.27
N VAL A 70 -12.42 1.11 -2.37
CA VAL A 70 -10.98 1.17 -2.68
C VAL A 70 -10.35 -0.21 -2.58
N ALA A 71 -9.62 -0.61 -3.62
CA ALA A 71 -8.73 -1.75 -3.61
C ALA A 71 -7.34 -1.29 -3.15
N VAL A 72 -6.93 -1.75 -1.97
CA VAL A 72 -5.60 -1.46 -1.43
C VAL A 72 -4.68 -2.63 -1.74
N THR A 73 -3.67 -2.39 -2.57
CA THR A 73 -2.75 -3.43 -3.01
C THR A 73 -1.30 -2.99 -2.97
N ALA A 74 -0.39 -3.96 -3.06
CA ALA A 74 1.04 -3.73 -3.25
C ALA A 74 1.67 -4.81 -4.14
N SER A 75 2.91 -4.58 -4.57
CA SER A 75 3.69 -5.55 -5.36
C SER A 75 4.06 -6.81 -4.57
N THR A 76 4.36 -6.66 -3.27
CA THR A 76 4.74 -7.77 -2.36
C THR A 76 3.72 -7.96 -1.25
N GLY A 77 3.60 -9.18 -0.70
CA GLY A 77 2.63 -9.44 0.36
C GLY A 77 2.96 -8.76 1.69
N ILE A 78 4.23 -8.49 1.97
CA ILE A 78 4.68 -7.72 3.15
C ILE A 78 4.12 -6.29 3.07
N ALA A 79 4.37 -5.61 1.95
CA ALA A 79 3.88 -4.25 1.71
C ALA A 79 2.34 -4.21 1.69
N ALA A 80 1.69 -5.21 1.10
CA ALA A 80 0.23 -5.30 1.07
C ALA A 80 -0.36 -5.40 2.48
N THR A 81 0.25 -6.22 3.32
CA THR A 81 -0.20 -6.43 4.71
C THR A 81 -0.04 -5.15 5.54
N HIS A 82 1.01 -4.34 5.32
CA HIS A 82 1.18 -3.06 6.00
C HIS A 82 0.07 -2.04 5.70
N LEU A 83 -0.51 -2.10 4.50
CA LEU A 83 -1.64 -1.25 4.11
C LEU A 83 -3.01 -1.89 4.42
N GLY A 84 -3.04 -3.07 5.05
CA GLY A 84 -4.27 -3.83 5.30
C GLY A 84 -4.94 -4.30 4.00
N GLY A 85 -4.15 -4.59 2.97
CA GLY A 85 -4.57 -4.98 1.63
C GLY A 85 -4.12 -6.40 1.24
N MET A 86 -4.07 -6.65 -0.07
CA MET A 86 -3.54 -7.89 -0.65
C MET A 86 -2.58 -7.59 -1.80
N THR A 87 -1.86 -8.59 -2.32
CA THR A 87 -1.01 -8.35 -3.49
C THR A 87 -1.85 -7.99 -4.71
N VAL A 88 -1.34 -7.15 -5.60
CA VAL A 88 -2.05 -6.76 -6.82
C VAL A 88 -2.35 -7.97 -7.70
N HIS A 89 -1.47 -8.98 -7.70
CA HIS A 89 -1.63 -10.27 -8.38
C HIS A 89 -2.86 -11.06 -7.88
N ALA A 90 -3.04 -11.12 -6.56
CA ALA A 90 -4.19 -11.80 -5.95
C ALA A 90 -5.49 -11.02 -6.16
N TRP A 91 -5.41 -9.68 -6.14
CA TRP A 91 -6.55 -8.79 -6.38
C TRP A 91 -7.05 -8.86 -7.84
N SER A 92 -6.15 -8.89 -8.83
CA SER A 92 -6.53 -8.99 -10.23
C SER A 92 -6.89 -10.43 -10.64
N GLY A 93 -6.44 -11.43 -9.90
CA GLY A 93 -6.70 -12.84 -10.20
C GLY A 93 -5.75 -13.45 -11.23
N ILE A 94 -4.74 -12.71 -11.69
CA ILE A 94 -3.75 -13.20 -12.67
C ILE A 94 -2.79 -14.26 -12.09
N GLY A 95 -2.67 -14.33 -10.76
CA GLY A 95 -1.71 -15.21 -10.10
C GLY A 95 -0.28 -14.93 -10.57
N ILE A 96 0.39 -15.96 -11.10
CA ILE A 96 1.76 -15.90 -11.63
C ILE A 96 1.81 -15.99 -13.17
N ALA A 97 0.70 -15.77 -13.89
CA ALA A 97 0.61 -16.00 -15.34
C ALA A 97 1.40 -14.98 -16.18
N ASP A 98 2.40 -15.39 -16.97
CA ASP A 98 3.19 -14.48 -17.83
C ASP A 98 2.43 -13.94 -19.05
N SER A 99 1.30 -14.55 -19.40
CA SER A 99 0.38 -14.09 -20.44
C SER A 99 -1.03 -14.60 -20.17
N LEU A 100 -2.03 -14.00 -20.83
CA LEU A 100 -3.43 -14.41 -20.76
C LEU A 100 -3.95 -14.67 -22.17
N ASN A 101 -4.50 -15.87 -22.40
CA ASN A 101 -5.22 -16.18 -23.62
C ASN A 101 -6.74 -16.03 -23.42
N SER A 102 -7.53 -16.20 -24.49
CA SER A 102 -8.99 -16.08 -24.44
C SER A 102 -9.66 -17.04 -23.44
N TYR A 103 -9.08 -18.23 -23.23
CA TYR A 103 -9.58 -19.18 -22.25
C TYR A 103 -9.34 -18.70 -20.80
N ASP A 104 -8.16 -18.14 -20.51
CA ASP A 104 -7.86 -17.57 -19.20
C ASP A 104 -8.79 -16.39 -18.88
N ILE A 105 -9.02 -15.50 -19.86
CA ILE A 105 -9.97 -14.38 -19.71
C ILE A 105 -11.38 -14.92 -19.44
N THR A 106 -11.84 -15.92 -20.19
CA THR A 106 -13.16 -16.55 -19.98
C THR A 106 -13.27 -17.15 -18.57
N ARG A 107 -12.21 -17.83 -18.10
CA ARG A 107 -12.16 -18.37 -16.73
C ARG A 107 -12.24 -17.27 -15.67
N LEU A 108 -11.57 -16.13 -15.88
CA LEU A 108 -11.63 -14.98 -14.97
C LEU A 108 -13.03 -14.35 -14.96
N LYS A 109 -13.67 -14.19 -16.11
CA LYS A 109 -15.06 -13.69 -16.24
C LYS A 109 -16.08 -14.62 -15.57
N ASN A 110 -15.84 -15.94 -15.55
CA ASN A 110 -16.70 -16.89 -14.85
C ASN A 110 -16.50 -16.90 -13.32
N ASN A 111 -15.47 -16.24 -12.80
CA ASN A 111 -15.26 -16.10 -11.36
C ASN A 111 -16.09 -14.94 -10.81
N SER A 112 -17.34 -15.23 -10.42
CA SER A 112 -18.29 -14.22 -9.93
C SER A 112 -17.77 -13.36 -8.77
N LYS A 113 -16.91 -13.91 -7.90
CA LYS A 113 -16.29 -13.15 -6.80
C LYS A 113 -15.27 -12.14 -7.34
N LEU A 114 -14.44 -12.57 -8.28
CA LEU A 114 -13.46 -11.70 -8.93
C LEU A 114 -14.15 -10.58 -9.71
N VAL A 115 -15.13 -10.93 -10.56
CA VAL A 115 -15.90 -9.97 -11.36
C VAL A 115 -16.53 -8.91 -10.47
N LYS A 116 -17.29 -9.33 -9.45
CA LYS A 116 -17.92 -8.40 -8.49
C LYS A 116 -16.91 -7.49 -7.80
N ARG A 117 -15.73 -8.02 -7.44
CA ARG A 117 -14.65 -7.24 -6.82
C ARG A 117 -14.11 -6.17 -7.77
N LEU A 118 -13.78 -6.51 -9.01
CA LEU A 118 -13.27 -5.54 -9.98
C LEU A 118 -14.33 -4.52 -10.43
N GLU A 119 -15.57 -4.94 -10.63
CA GLU A 119 -16.68 -4.06 -11.03
C GLU A 119 -17.03 -3.04 -9.94
N SER A 120 -17.08 -3.49 -8.68
CA SER A 120 -17.40 -2.62 -7.54
C SER A 120 -16.27 -1.68 -7.14
N THR A 121 -15.02 -2.02 -7.46
CA THR A 121 -13.86 -1.15 -7.19
C THR A 121 -13.99 0.16 -7.96
N LYS A 122 -13.60 1.26 -7.32
CA LYS A 122 -13.60 2.62 -7.90
C LYS A 122 -12.21 3.23 -7.92
N VAL A 123 -11.39 2.86 -6.93
CA VAL A 123 -10.00 3.31 -6.80
C VAL A 123 -9.11 2.10 -6.57
N LEU A 124 -8.06 1.95 -7.37
CA LEU A 124 -7.00 0.95 -7.19
C LEU A 124 -5.72 1.65 -6.71
N ILE A 125 -5.21 1.23 -5.56
CA ILE A 125 -3.92 1.67 -5.03
C ILE A 125 -2.93 0.52 -5.18
N ILE A 126 -1.75 0.80 -5.75
CA ILE A 126 -0.63 -0.16 -5.86
C ILE A 126 0.62 0.47 -5.24
N ASP A 127 1.01 0.03 -4.04
CA ASP A 127 2.24 0.46 -3.37
C ASP A 127 3.44 -0.43 -3.74
N GLU A 128 4.65 0.10 -3.52
CA GLU A 128 5.92 -0.51 -3.92
C GLU A 128 5.96 -0.90 -5.40
N ILE A 129 5.48 -0.01 -6.27
CA ILE A 129 5.34 -0.24 -7.72
C ILE A 129 6.68 -0.53 -8.42
N SER A 130 7.81 -0.16 -7.83
CA SER A 130 9.15 -0.40 -8.43
C SER A 130 9.49 -1.88 -8.59
N MET A 131 8.88 -2.75 -7.78
CA MET A 131 9.08 -4.20 -7.85
C MET A 131 8.09 -4.93 -8.75
N LEU A 132 7.12 -4.21 -9.35
CA LEU A 132 6.19 -4.79 -10.30
C LEU A 132 6.80 -4.76 -11.70
N ASP A 133 6.71 -5.87 -12.42
CA ASP A 133 7.16 -5.95 -13.81
C ASP A 133 6.18 -5.24 -14.75
N GLY A 134 6.69 -4.54 -15.77
CA GLY A 134 5.90 -3.76 -16.72
C GLY A 134 4.85 -4.61 -17.47
N ASP A 135 5.24 -5.81 -17.93
CA ASP A 135 4.30 -6.71 -18.62
C ASP A 135 3.17 -7.15 -17.67
N ARG A 136 3.46 -7.28 -16.37
CA ARG A 136 2.45 -7.58 -15.34
C ARG A 136 1.46 -6.43 -15.16
N LEU A 137 1.91 -5.18 -15.24
CA LEU A 137 1.03 -4.02 -15.15
C LEU A 137 0.05 -4.00 -16.34
N ASP A 138 0.53 -4.31 -17.56
CA ASP A 138 -0.31 -4.41 -18.77
C ASP A 138 -1.31 -5.57 -18.67
N LEU A 139 -0.93 -6.72 -18.11
CA LEU A 139 -1.87 -7.83 -17.89
C LEU A 139 -2.97 -7.46 -16.89
N ILE A 140 -2.65 -6.70 -15.84
CA ILE A 140 -3.66 -6.24 -14.88
C ILE A 140 -4.63 -5.26 -15.55
N ASP A 141 -4.13 -4.35 -16.39
CA ASP A 141 -4.95 -3.45 -17.22
C ASP A 141 -5.92 -4.24 -18.10
N GLN A 142 -5.41 -5.21 -18.86
CA GLN A 142 -6.21 -6.08 -19.73
C GLN A 142 -7.34 -6.78 -18.96
N VAL A 143 -7.05 -7.37 -17.80
CA VAL A 143 -8.08 -8.02 -16.97
C VAL A 143 -9.14 -7.01 -16.51
N CYS A 144 -8.74 -5.81 -16.11
CA CYS A 144 -9.68 -4.78 -15.69
C CYS A 144 -10.58 -4.32 -16.84
N GLN A 145 -10.02 -4.11 -18.05
CA GLN A 145 -10.79 -3.73 -19.24
C GLN A 145 -11.78 -4.82 -19.63
N GLU A 146 -11.33 -6.08 -19.67
CA GLU A 146 -12.14 -7.23 -20.05
C GLU A 146 -13.29 -7.50 -19.07
N ILE A 147 -13.04 -7.44 -17.77
CA ILE A 147 -14.06 -7.69 -16.74
C ILE A 147 -15.04 -6.52 -16.65
N ARG A 148 -14.57 -5.28 -16.77
CA ARG A 148 -15.42 -4.09 -16.63
C ARG A 148 -16.11 -3.67 -17.94
N GLY A 149 -15.73 -4.26 -19.07
CA GLY A 149 -16.28 -3.93 -20.38
C GLY A 149 -15.96 -2.52 -20.86
N GLU A 150 -14.82 -1.97 -20.44
CA GLU A 150 -14.43 -0.56 -20.68
C GLU A 150 -12.99 -0.53 -21.22
N GLU A 151 -12.78 0.03 -22.41
CA GLU A 151 -11.45 0.12 -23.05
C GLU A 151 -10.52 1.17 -22.39
N LYS A 152 -11.05 1.98 -21.47
CA LYS A 152 -10.23 2.94 -20.72
C LYS A 152 -9.20 2.19 -19.86
N PRO A 153 -8.02 2.78 -19.60
CA PRO A 153 -7.03 2.20 -18.70
C PRO A 153 -7.66 1.73 -17.38
N PHE A 154 -7.33 0.50 -16.99
CA PHE A 154 -7.86 -0.24 -15.86
C PHE A 154 -9.39 -0.31 -15.83
N GLY A 155 -10.05 -0.37 -16.99
CA GLY A 155 -11.51 -0.34 -17.10
C GLY A 155 -12.13 0.93 -16.50
N GLY A 156 -11.40 2.05 -16.53
CA GLY A 156 -11.84 3.35 -16.02
C GLY A 156 -11.71 3.54 -14.51
N LEU A 157 -10.97 2.68 -13.80
CA LEU A 157 -10.64 2.89 -12.38
C LEU A 157 -9.76 4.13 -12.20
N GLN A 158 -9.93 4.83 -11.07
CA GLN A 158 -8.88 5.74 -10.62
C GLN A 158 -7.70 4.89 -10.12
N VAL A 159 -6.51 5.10 -10.69
CA VAL A 159 -5.30 4.35 -10.33
C VAL A 159 -4.32 5.26 -9.60
N VAL A 160 -3.91 4.84 -8.40
CA VAL A 160 -2.88 5.50 -7.60
C VAL A 160 -1.70 4.54 -7.43
N LEU A 161 -0.60 4.84 -8.11
CA LEU A 161 0.66 4.12 -8.01
C LEU A 161 1.55 4.80 -6.98
N SER A 162 2.23 4.01 -6.14
CA SER A 162 3.18 4.54 -5.15
C SER A 162 4.48 3.72 -5.16
N GLY A 163 5.62 4.41 -5.07
CA GLY A 163 6.93 3.77 -4.97
C GLY A 163 8.09 4.70 -5.29
N ASP A 164 9.30 4.15 -5.27
CA ASP A 164 10.54 4.85 -5.62
C ASP A 164 11.34 3.97 -6.58
N LEU A 165 11.44 4.37 -7.84
CA LEU A 165 12.08 3.57 -8.90
C LEU A 165 13.59 3.40 -8.71
N PHE A 166 14.22 4.17 -7.80
CA PHE A 166 15.61 3.98 -7.40
C PHE A 166 15.81 2.88 -6.37
N GLN A 167 14.73 2.37 -5.77
CA GLN A 167 14.79 1.16 -4.95
C GLN A 167 14.91 -0.08 -5.85
N LEU A 168 14.66 -1.26 -5.28
CA LEU A 168 14.87 -2.50 -6.02
C LEU A 168 13.93 -2.59 -7.25
N PRO A 169 14.48 -3.00 -8.41
CA PRO A 169 13.70 -3.27 -9.62
C PRO A 169 12.85 -4.54 -9.46
N PRO A 170 11.97 -4.86 -10.42
CA PRO A 170 11.30 -6.15 -10.44
C PRO A 170 12.30 -7.31 -10.50
N VAL A 171 11.98 -8.41 -9.81
CA VAL A 171 12.86 -9.59 -9.75
C VAL A 171 12.80 -10.35 -11.07
N SER A 172 13.92 -10.43 -11.77
CA SER A 172 14.08 -11.25 -12.98
C SER A 172 14.21 -12.74 -12.66
N ARG A 173 13.32 -13.56 -13.24
CA ARG A 173 13.45 -15.03 -13.25
C ARG A 173 13.53 -15.53 -14.70
N GLY A 174 14.74 -15.61 -15.23
CA GLY A 174 14.99 -16.12 -16.60
C GLY A 174 14.74 -15.14 -17.74
N ARG A 175 13.82 -14.17 -17.59
CA ARG A 175 13.67 -13.02 -18.51
C ARG A 175 14.07 -11.70 -17.85
N GLN A 176 14.58 -10.78 -18.65
CA GLN A 176 14.82 -9.41 -18.21
C GLN A 176 13.46 -8.76 -17.92
N ALA A 177 13.25 -8.38 -16.66
CA ALA A 177 12.02 -7.74 -16.24
C ALA A 177 12.02 -6.28 -16.73
N LYS A 178 10.85 -5.79 -17.13
CA LYS A 178 10.66 -4.40 -17.56
C LYS A 178 10.27 -3.55 -16.37
N PHE A 179 10.75 -2.33 -16.31
CA PHE A 179 10.21 -1.37 -15.36
C PHE A 179 8.76 -1.02 -15.72
N VAL A 180 7.96 -0.67 -14.72
CA VAL A 180 6.56 -0.26 -14.92
C VAL A 180 6.36 0.91 -15.88
N PHE A 181 7.33 1.81 -16.00
CA PHE A 181 7.24 2.95 -16.92
C PHE A 181 7.45 2.58 -18.39
N GLU A 182 7.89 1.34 -18.66
CA GLU A 182 8.04 0.77 -19.99
C GLU A 182 6.76 0.02 -20.43
N SER A 183 5.77 -0.13 -19.55
CA SER A 183 4.47 -0.72 -19.89
C SER A 183 3.65 0.22 -20.78
N ASP A 184 2.81 -0.36 -21.64
CA ASP A 184 1.93 0.42 -22.52
C ASP A 184 0.94 1.23 -21.70
N VAL A 185 0.37 0.63 -20.65
CA VAL A 185 -0.65 1.26 -19.82
C VAL A 185 -0.13 2.46 -19.03
N TRP A 186 1.16 2.49 -18.67
CA TRP A 186 1.76 3.64 -17.97
C TRP A 186 1.54 4.95 -18.72
N SER A 187 1.74 4.94 -20.05
CA SER A 187 1.53 6.10 -20.91
C SER A 187 0.05 6.47 -21.04
N LYS A 188 -0.83 5.46 -21.11
CA LYS A 188 -2.29 5.63 -21.29
C LYS A 188 -2.97 6.17 -20.04
N LEU A 189 -2.45 5.86 -18.84
CA LEU A 189 -3.00 6.30 -17.56
C LEU A 189 -3.03 7.82 -17.35
N ARG A 190 -2.22 8.59 -18.10
CA ARG A 190 -2.08 10.06 -17.97
C ARG A 190 -1.84 10.47 -16.52
N LEU A 191 -0.85 9.82 -15.89
CA LEU A 191 -0.52 9.98 -14.47
C LEU A 191 -0.16 11.45 -14.14
N LYS A 192 -0.81 12.01 -13.11
CA LYS A 192 -0.32 13.20 -12.42
C LYS A 192 0.79 12.79 -11.47
N ILE A 193 1.97 13.37 -11.66
CA ILE A 193 3.14 13.02 -10.86
C ILE A 193 3.12 13.82 -9.57
N CYS A 194 3.17 13.13 -8.45
CA CYS A 194 3.25 13.73 -7.12
C CYS A 194 4.58 13.34 -6.49
N TYR A 195 5.59 14.21 -6.62
CA TYR A 195 6.94 13.95 -6.15
C TYR A 195 7.18 14.57 -4.77
N LEU A 196 7.13 13.74 -3.73
CA LEU A 196 7.38 14.14 -2.35
C LEU A 196 8.88 14.38 -2.12
N SER A 197 9.20 15.46 -1.43
CA SER A 197 10.58 15.86 -1.12
C SER A 197 10.92 15.89 0.36
N GLU A 198 9.91 16.01 1.22
CA GLU A 198 10.09 16.07 2.67
C GLU A 198 10.72 14.77 3.14
N GLN A 199 11.77 14.82 3.95
CA GLN A 199 12.39 13.63 4.54
C GLN A 199 11.98 13.53 6.00
N HIS A 200 11.36 12.40 6.35
CA HIS A 200 10.85 12.16 7.70
C HIS A 200 11.59 11.04 8.44
N ARG A 201 12.39 10.23 7.72
CA ARG A 201 13.11 9.09 8.32
C ARG A 201 14.51 9.45 8.80
N GLN A 202 15.31 10.10 7.96
CA GLN A 202 16.69 10.42 8.28
C GLN A 202 16.73 11.68 9.14
N THR A 203 17.43 11.62 10.26
CA THR A 203 17.52 12.72 11.23
C THR A 203 18.81 13.53 11.10
N GLY A 204 19.70 13.21 10.13
CA GLY A 204 20.98 13.89 9.95
C GLY A 204 21.35 14.11 8.48
N ASP A 205 22.01 15.25 8.22
CA ASP A 205 22.28 15.75 6.87
C ASP A 205 23.28 14.88 6.09
N GLN A 206 24.23 14.22 6.77
CA GLN A 206 25.30 13.46 6.11
C GLN A 206 24.78 12.21 5.38
N LEU A 207 24.01 11.35 6.06
CA LEU A 207 23.45 10.14 5.42
C LEU A 207 22.47 10.53 4.31
N LEU A 208 21.68 11.58 4.53
CA LEU A 208 20.78 12.09 3.51
C LEU A 208 21.55 12.63 2.29
N GLY A 209 22.67 13.32 2.50
CA GLY A 209 23.59 13.76 1.46
C GLY A 209 24.10 12.60 0.62
N ILE A 210 24.60 11.53 1.26
CA ILE A 210 25.05 10.31 0.58
C ILE A 210 23.91 9.67 -0.23
N LEU A 211 22.72 9.52 0.35
CA LEU A 211 21.57 8.92 -0.35
C LEU A 211 21.14 9.72 -1.58
N ASN A 212 21.15 11.06 -1.47
CA ASN A 212 20.86 11.95 -2.59
C ASN A 212 21.97 11.91 -3.65
N ALA A 213 23.24 11.84 -3.24
CA ALA A 213 24.37 11.74 -4.14
C ALA A 213 24.36 10.41 -4.93
N ILE A 214 23.99 9.29 -4.28
CA ILE A 214 23.76 8.01 -4.96
C ILE A 214 22.64 8.17 -6.00
N ARG A 215 21.48 8.73 -5.61
CA ARG A 215 20.32 8.93 -6.50
C ARG A 215 20.67 9.80 -7.72
N ASN A 216 21.45 10.87 -7.50
CA ASN A 216 21.83 11.83 -8.52
C ASN A 216 23.08 11.40 -9.33
N ARG A 217 23.71 10.28 -8.97
CA ARG A 217 24.98 9.83 -9.55
C ARG A 217 26.08 10.89 -9.43
N SER A 218 26.12 11.56 -8.29
CA SER A 218 27.00 12.67 -7.96
C SER A 218 27.74 12.43 -6.65
N LEU A 219 28.22 11.19 -6.44
CA LEU A 219 29.09 10.90 -5.31
C LEU A 219 30.40 11.69 -5.46
N GLU A 220 30.85 12.24 -4.34
CA GLU A 220 32.01 13.12 -4.26
C GLU A 220 32.98 12.55 -3.21
N PRO A 221 34.26 12.93 -3.21
CA PRO A 221 35.24 12.39 -2.26
C PRO A 221 34.82 12.48 -0.79
N GLU A 222 34.09 13.53 -0.40
CA GLU A 222 33.55 13.67 0.96
C GLU A 222 32.54 12.57 1.30
N HIS A 223 31.64 12.22 0.36
CA HIS A 223 30.68 11.13 0.53
C HIS A 223 31.38 9.78 0.71
N HIS A 224 32.46 9.54 -0.05
CA HIS A 224 33.28 8.33 0.10
C HIS A 224 33.97 8.29 1.46
N SER A 225 34.57 9.40 1.90
CA SER A 225 35.18 9.50 3.23
C SER A 225 34.20 9.21 4.36
N TYR A 226 32.95 9.70 4.25
CA TYR A 226 31.90 9.34 5.21
C TYR A 226 31.60 7.84 5.21
N LEU A 227 31.45 7.20 4.05
CA LEU A 227 31.21 5.75 3.98
C LEU A 227 32.41 4.94 4.51
N GLU A 228 33.63 5.33 4.16
CA GLU A 228 34.89 4.74 4.63
C GLU A 228 34.99 4.77 6.16
N SER A 229 34.59 5.90 6.78
CA SER A 229 34.57 6.04 8.25
C SER A 229 33.64 5.04 8.96
N ARG A 230 32.75 4.37 8.21
CA ARG A 230 31.78 3.40 8.73
C ARG A 230 32.20 1.95 8.51
N TYR A 231 33.34 1.69 7.87
CA TYR A 231 33.86 0.34 7.74
C TYR A 231 34.21 -0.25 9.11
N ILE A 232 33.89 -1.52 9.28
CA ILE A 232 34.25 -2.30 10.46
C ILE A 232 35.04 -3.53 10.04
N GLU A 233 36.20 -3.73 10.66
CA GLU A 233 37.02 -4.93 10.49
C GLU A 233 36.65 -5.99 11.55
N ASP A 234 36.41 -5.54 12.78
CA ASP A 234 36.08 -6.38 13.93
C ASP A 234 34.57 -6.63 14.10
N GLU A 235 34.22 -7.66 14.88
CA GLU A 235 32.85 -7.82 15.34
C GLU A 235 32.41 -6.68 16.25
N LEU A 236 31.19 -6.18 16.02
CA LEU A 236 30.60 -5.17 16.90
C LEU A 236 30.46 -5.71 18.33
N PRO A 237 30.63 -4.85 19.36
CA PRO A 237 30.49 -5.28 20.75
C PRO A 237 29.17 -6.01 20.99
N ALA A 238 29.20 -7.13 21.72
CA ALA A 238 28.03 -7.99 21.94
C ALA A 238 26.79 -7.26 22.53
N LYS A 239 26.99 -6.10 23.18
CA LYS A 239 25.92 -5.24 23.70
C LYS A 239 25.16 -4.46 22.62
N LYS A 240 25.72 -4.26 21.42
CA LYS A 240 25.02 -3.62 20.30
C LYS A 240 24.19 -4.68 19.55
N ILE A 241 22.87 -4.61 19.69
CA ILE A 241 21.94 -5.43 18.91
C ILE A 241 21.78 -4.75 17.55
N VAL A 242 22.50 -5.27 16.55
CA VAL A 242 22.44 -4.81 15.17
C VAL A 242 22.10 -5.99 14.27
N THR A 243 21.18 -5.79 13.34
CA THR A 243 20.83 -6.78 12.32
C THR A 243 21.76 -6.64 11.11
N ARG A 244 22.23 -7.79 10.61
CA ARG A 244 23.05 -7.85 9.41
C ARG A 244 22.19 -7.86 8.14
N LEU A 245 22.47 -6.99 7.19
CA LEU A 245 21.81 -6.91 5.89
C LEU A 245 22.69 -7.57 4.83
N TYR A 246 22.15 -8.62 4.20
CA TYR A 246 22.82 -9.36 3.13
C TYR A 246 22.02 -9.36 1.84
N THR A 247 22.66 -9.70 0.73
CA THR A 247 22.02 -9.77 -0.59
C THR A 247 21.22 -11.07 -0.82
N HIS A 248 21.61 -12.19 -0.19
CA HIS A 248 21.08 -13.54 -0.49
C HIS A 248 20.34 -14.19 0.68
N ASN A 249 19.17 -14.81 0.41
CA ASN A 249 18.33 -15.44 1.45
C ASN A 249 19.00 -16.67 2.10
N ALA A 250 19.67 -17.53 1.32
CA ALA A 250 20.28 -18.75 1.84
C ALA A 250 21.30 -18.47 2.95
N LEU A 251 22.14 -17.44 2.76
CA LEU A 251 23.11 -17.00 3.76
C LEU A 251 22.43 -16.48 5.04
N VAL A 252 21.35 -15.71 4.89
CA VAL A 252 20.57 -15.16 6.01
C VAL A 252 19.96 -16.27 6.86
N ASP A 253 19.36 -17.27 6.21
CA ASP A 253 18.70 -18.38 6.91
C ASP A 253 19.74 -19.25 7.62
N GLN A 254 20.89 -19.50 6.98
CA GLN A 254 22.03 -20.19 7.59
C GLN A 254 22.53 -19.45 8.85
N ILE A 255 22.83 -18.15 8.76
CA ILE A 255 23.34 -17.36 9.89
C ILE A 255 22.35 -17.39 11.06
N ASN A 256 21.06 -17.17 10.79
CA ASN A 256 20.06 -17.15 11.85
C ASN A 256 19.94 -18.53 12.54
N GLN A 257 20.00 -19.62 11.78
CA GLN A 257 19.91 -20.96 12.33
C GLN A 257 21.16 -21.35 13.12
N GLU A 258 22.36 -21.06 12.61
CA GLU A 258 23.62 -21.30 13.31
C GLU A 258 23.66 -20.57 14.65
N GLN A 259 23.29 -19.29 14.66
CA GLN A 259 23.28 -18.48 15.88
C GLN A 259 22.26 -18.97 16.90
N LEU A 260 21.06 -19.38 16.46
CA LEU A 260 20.07 -19.98 17.35
C LEU A 260 20.54 -21.33 17.91
N ASN A 261 21.23 -22.14 17.10
CA ASN A 261 21.75 -23.44 17.52
C ASN A 261 22.87 -23.32 18.56
N GLN A 262 23.65 -22.24 18.53
CA GLN A 262 24.71 -21.97 19.52
C GLN A 262 24.17 -21.65 20.92
N ILE A 263 22.92 -21.18 21.02
CA ILE A 263 22.28 -20.90 22.32
C ILE A 263 21.83 -22.23 22.95
N LYS A 264 22.28 -22.49 24.18
CA LYS A 264 21.94 -23.70 24.95
C LYS A 264 20.82 -23.50 25.97
N ASP A 265 20.38 -22.27 26.17
CA ASP A 265 19.31 -21.91 27.09
C ASP A 265 17.94 -22.42 26.61
N ASP A 266 16.95 -22.26 27.48
CA ASP A 266 15.56 -22.68 27.27
C ASP A 266 15.02 -22.23 25.91
N GLN A 267 14.25 -23.12 25.28
CA GLN A 267 13.62 -22.90 23.99
C GLN A 267 12.10 -23.00 24.07
N ALA A 268 11.43 -22.24 23.23
CA ALA A 268 10.00 -22.34 23.01
C ALA A 268 9.70 -22.24 21.51
N SER A 269 8.73 -23.01 21.06
CA SER A 269 8.29 -23.05 19.67
C SER A 269 6.82 -22.67 19.57
N TYR A 270 6.49 -21.83 18.59
CA TYR A 270 5.16 -21.28 18.39
C TYR A 270 4.70 -21.62 16.97
N GLN A 271 3.62 -22.39 16.87
CA GLN A 271 2.99 -22.72 15.60
C GLN A 271 2.00 -21.61 15.23
N LEU A 272 2.05 -21.20 13.97
CA LEU A 272 1.11 -20.21 13.42
C LEU A 272 -0.31 -20.78 13.41
N GLU A 273 -1.26 -19.99 13.89
CA GLU A 273 -2.68 -20.27 13.84
C GLU A 273 -3.29 -19.59 12.61
N SER A 274 -4.27 -20.23 11.98
CA SER A 274 -4.93 -19.65 10.80
C SER A 274 -6.41 -20.00 10.73
N HIS A 275 -7.19 -19.08 10.17
CA HIS A 275 -8.63 -19.23 10.00
C HIS A 275 -9.11 -18.57 8.70
N GLY A 276 -10.07 -19.18 8.01
CA GLY A 276 -10.70 -18.66 6.80
C GLY A 276 -10.38 -19.46 5.54
N ASN A 277 -10.31 -18.79 4.39
CA ASN A 277 -10.16 -19.46 3.09
C ASN A 277 -8.76 -20.07 2.91
N LYS A 278 -8.67 -21.37 2.60
CA LYS A 278 -7.40 -22.11 2.47
C LYS A 278 -6.37 -21.47 1.50
N ARG A 279 -6.78 -21.10 0.28
CA ARG A 279 -5.87 -20.48 -0.70
C ARG A 279 -5.38 -19.11 -0.23
N ALA A 280 -6.25 -18.35 0.43
CA ALA A 280 -5.88 -17.07 1.03
C ALA A 280 -4.87 -17.26 2.16
N ILE A 281 -5.09 -18.25 3.05
CA ILE A 281 -4.16 -18.61 4.13
C ILE A 281 -2.79 -18.99 3.56
N GLU A 282 -2.74 -19.91 2.58
CA GLU A 282 -1.49 -20.32 1.92
C GLU A 282 -0.73 -19.11 1.36
N SER A 283 -1.44 -18.19 0.72
CA SER A 283 -0.85 -16.94 0.21
C SER A 283 -0.35 -16.04 1.33
N MET A 284 -1.09 -15.89 2.43
CA MET A 284 -0.69 -15.07 3.57
C MET A 284 0.55 -15.66 4.26
N ILE A 285 0.59 -16.97 4.52
CA ILE A 285 1.74 -17.65 5.13
C ILE A 285 2.99 -17.48 4.26
N ALA A 286 2.88 -17.72 2.95
CA ALA A 286 4.00 -17.60 2.01
C ALA A 286 4.58 -16.17 1.94
N ASN A 287 3.81 -15.15 2.33
CA ASN A 287 4.21 -13.74 2.31
C ASN A 287 4.40 -13.13 3.70
N CYS A 288 4.18 -13.89 4.77
CA CYS A 288 4.35 -13.39 6.13
C CYS A 288 5.84 -13.34 6.48
N LEU A 289 6.24 -12.26 7.14
CA LEU A 289 7.61 -12.15 7.65
C LEU A 289 7.84 -13.02 8.89
N ALA A 290 6.78 -13.30 9.66
CA ALA A 290 6.82 -14.21 10.78
C ALA A 290 6.76 -15.65 10.25
N PRO A 291 7.66 -16.54 10.69
CA PRO A 291 7.69 -17.92 10.22
C PRO A 291 6.49 -18.72 10.74
N GLU A 292 6.08 -19.72 9.97
CA GLU A 292 4.97 -20.62 10.34
C GLU A 292 5.27 -21.37 11.64
N LEU A 293 6.49 -21.89 11.78
CA LEU A 293 7.02 -22.39 13.03
C LEU A 293 8.12 -21.44 13.51
N LEU A 294 7.82 -20.68 14.56
CA LEU A 294 8.80 -19.78 15.18
C LEU A 294 9.44 -20.47 16.39
N THR A 295 10.72 -20.77 16.30
CA THR A 295 11.50 -21.26 17.45
C THR A 295 12.36 -20.14 18.01
N LEU A 296 12.24 -19.90 19.32
CA LEU A 296 12.99 -18.89 20.07
C LEU A 296 13.73 -19.55 21.21
N LYS A 297 14.85 -18.95 21.60
CA LYS A 297 15.59 -19.30 22.81
C LYS A 297 15.84 -18.07 23.65
N VAL A 298 16.02 -18.24 24.96
CA VAL A 298 16.50 -17.14 25.80
C VAL A 298 17.86 -16.69 25.25
N GLY A 299 17.96 -15.41 24.93
CA GLY A 299 19.11 -14.80 24.29
C GLY A 299 19.04 -14.65 22.78
N ALA A 300 18.00 -15.17 22.11
CA ALA A 300 17.83 -15.01 20.67
C ALA A 300 17.64 -13.54 20.27
N LYS A 301 18.31 -13.11 19.19
CA LYS A 301 18.09 -11.79 18.60
C LYS A 301 16.87 -11.84 17.68
N VAL A 302 15.90 -10.96 17.94
CA VAL A 302 14.63 -10.92 17.23
C VAL A 302 14.32 -9.53 16.71
N MET A 303 13.48 -9.48 15.69
CA MET A 303 12.94 -8.25 15.10
C MET A 303 11.43 -8.34 15.06
N PHE A 304 10.77 -7.26 15.46
CA PHE A 304 9.33 -7.11 15.30
C PHE A 304 8.99 -6.89 13.83
N VAL A 305 8.01 -7.64 13.31
CA VAL A 305 7.60 -7.61 11.90
C VAL A 305 6.19 -7.05 11.68
N ALA A 306 5.65 -6.38 12.70
CA ALA A 306 4.35 -5.72 12.68
C ALA A 306 4.44 -4.35 13.38
N ASN A 307 3.44 -3.51 13.16
CA ASN A 307 3.29 -2.23 13.86
C ASN A 307 2.21 -2.36 14.93
N ASN A 308 2.55 -2.07 16.19
CA ASN A 308 1.60 -1.99 17.29
C ASN A 308 1.95 -0.80 18.19
N PRO A 309 1.34 0.38 17.93
CA PRO A 309 1.59 1.58 18.72
C PRO A 309 1.20 1.44 20.20
N ALA A 310 0.21 0.59 20.53
CA ALA A 310 -0.23 0.39 21.90
C ALA A 310 0.85 -0.32 22.73
N GLU A 311 1.46 -1.36 22.16
CA GLU A 311 2.59 -2.09 22.76
C GLU A 311 3.95 -1.44 22.44
N ARG A 312 3.93 -0.30 21.74
CA ARG A 312 5.07 0.57 21.41
C ARG A 312 6.21 -0.12 20.66
N TYR A 313 5.87 -1.04 19.76
CA TYR A 313 6.81 -1.54 18.75
C TYR A 313 6.33 -1.24 17.34
N HIS A 314 7.29 -1.13 16.43
CA HIS A 314 7.07 -0.94 15.00
C HIS A 314 7.88 -1.97 14.21
N ASN A 315 7.51 -2.18 12.95
CA ASN A 315 8.22 -3.10 12.08
C ASN A 315 9.69 -2.64 11.93
N GLY A 316 10.63 -3.52 12.26
CA GLY A 316 12.06 -3.24 12.33
C GLY A 316 12.60 -3.04 13.76
N THR A 317 11.74 -2.96 14.78
CA THR A 317 12.19 -2.86 16.18
C THR A 317 13.01 -4.09 16.54
N LEU A 318 14.22 -3.89 17.05
CA LEU A 318 15.13 -4.97 17.44
C LEU A 318 15.01 -5.26 18.94
N GLY A 319 15.25 -6.52 19.29
CA GLY A 319 15.36 -6.92 20.69
C GLY A 319 16.03 -8.27 20.88
N LYS A 320 16.18 -8.64 22.15
CA LYS A 320 16.72 -9.92 22.59
C LYS A 320 15.69 -10.59 23.49
N VAL A 321 15.39 -11.87 23.26
CA VAL A 321 14.54 -12.64 24.18
C VAL A 321 15.28 -12.77 25.51
N VAL A 322 14.67 -12.34 26.62
CA VAL A 322 15.30 -12.38 27.95
C VAL A 322 14.73 -13.47 28.86
N ARG A 323 13.47 -13.85 28.66
CA ARG A 323 12.81 -14.97 29.36
C ARG A 323 11.53 -15.36 28.62
N PHE A 324 10.93 -16.46 29.04
CA PHE A 324 9.54 -16.80 28.73
C PHE A 324 8.70 -16.64 30.01
N GLU A 325 7.54 -15.99 29.93
CA GLU A 325 6.62 -15.89 31.07
C GLU A 325 5.90 -17.21 31.33
N ALA A 326 5.23 -17.31 32.49
CA ALA A 326 4.48 -18.51 32.87
C ALA A 326 3.39 -18.90 31.85
N GLY A 327 2.87 -17.93 31.09
CA GLY A 327 1.95 -18.16 29.96
C GLY A 327 2.61 -18.66 28.68
N GLY A 328 3.91 -18.92 28.69
CA GLY A 328 4.69 -19.39 27.55
C GLY A 328 5.11 -18.31 26.56
N TYR A 329 4.71 -17.05 26.73
CA TYR A 329 5.07 -15.96 25.81
C TYR A 329 6.48 -15.40 26.07
N PRO A 330 7.22 -15.00 25.02
CA PRO A 330 8.55 -14.44 25.19
C PRO A 330 8.49 -12.99 25.68
N VAL A 331 9.40 -12.66 26.59
CA VAL A 331 9.72 -11.28 26.93
C VAL A 331 10.94 -10.85 26.11
N VAL A 332 10.80 -9.78 25.36
CA VAL A 332 11.83 -9.23 24.49
C VAL A 332 12.34 -7.91 25.07
N ALA A 333 13.61 -7.87 25.46
CA ALA A 333 14.30 -6.63 25.80
C ALA A 333 14.70 -5.89 24.53
N THR A 334 14.09 -4.73 24.32
CA THR A 334 14.45 -3.74 23.30
C THR A 334 15.43 -2.72 23.88
N LYS A 335 15.84 -1.72 23.09
CA LYS A 335 16.71 -0.62 23.56
C LYS A 335 16.14 0.13 24.77
N ASP A 336 14.82 0.31 24.81
CA ASP A 336 14.18 1.22 25.76
C ASP A 336 13.39 0.49 26.86
N ARG A 337 13.02 -0.78 26.64
CA ARG A 337 12.10 -1.52 27.53
C ARG A 337 12.10 -3.02 27.29
N GLU A 338 11.52 -3.77 28.22
CA GLU A 338 11.04 -5.13 27.98
C GLU A 338 9.58 -5.12 27.49
N ILE A 339 9.27 -6.01 26.56
CA ILE A 339 7.93 -6.18 25.97
C ILE A 339 7.55 -7.65 26.10
N VAL A 340 6.41 -7.94 26.74
CA VAL A 340 5.78 -9.27 26.66
C VAL A 340 5.12 -9.38 25.30
N VAL A 341 5.56 -10.33 24.48
CA VAL A 341 5.12 -10.42 23.09
C VAL A 341 3.99 -11.43 22.96
N THR A 342 2.79 -10.93 22.68
CA THR A 342 1.60 -11.76 22.41
C THR A 342 1.36 -11.94 20.92
N PRO A 343 0.56 -12.94 20.50
CA PRO A 343 0.23 -13.16 19.09
C PRO A 343 -0.40 -11.92 18.44
N PHE A 344 0.04 -11.63 17.22
CA PHE A 344 -0.52 -10.58 16.38
C PHE A 344 -1.24 -11.23 15.20
N SER A 345 -2.45 -10.74 14.92
CA SER A 345 -3.24 -11.23 13.78
C SER A 345 -3.06 -10.36 12.54
N TRP A 346 -2.54 -10.94 11.47
CA TRP A 346 -2.63 -10.36 10.14
C TRP A 346 -3.91 -10.82 9.45
N LYS A 347 -4.62 -9.88 8.83
CA LYS A 347 -5.92 -10.10 8.22
C LYS A 347 -5.87 -9.71 6.75
N MET A 348 -6.32 -10.61 5.88
CA MET A 348 -6.58 -10.27 4.48
C MET A 348 -8.04 -9.90 4.34
N GLN A 349 -8.28 -8.66 3.91
CA GLN A 349 -9.62 -8.11 3.74
C GLN A 349 -10.00 -8.05 2.26
N ASP A 350 -11.27 -8.31 1.97
CA ASP A 350 -11.92 -7.98 0.70
C ASP A 350 -13.07 -7.02 1.01
N GLY A 351 -12.81 -5.72 0.81
CA GLY A 351 -13.66 -4.65 1.31
C GLY A 351 -13.69 -4.64 2.84
N GLU A 352 -14.87 -4.87 3.43
CA GLU A 352 -15.09 -4.91 4.89
C GLU A 352 -15.01 -6.33 5.47
N ARG A 353 -14.96 -7.36 4.62
CA ARG A 353 -14.97 -8.76 5.03
C ARG A 353 -13.55 -9.27 5.24
N ILE A 354 -13.30 -9.93 6.37
CA ILE A 354 -12.07 -10.72 6.58
C ILE A 354 -12.22 -12.05 5.82
N VAL A 355 -11.32 -12.29 4.86
CA VAL A 355 -11.31 -13.49 4.02
C VAL A 355 -10.46 -14.60 4.64
N ALA A 356 -9.35 -14.19 5.26
CA ALA A 356 -8.44 -15.05 5.99
C ALA A 356 -7.72 -14.24 7.07
N GLU A 357 -7.34 -14.93 8.13
CA GLU A 357 -6.59 -14.41 9.25
C GLU A 357 -5.51 -15.43 9.62
N ILE A 358 -4.29 -14.94 9.83
CA ILE A 358 -3.18 -15.70 10.39
C ILE A 358 -2.73 -15.01 11.68
N SER A 359 -2.46 -15.79 12.72
CA SER A 359 -2.00 -15.30 14.01
C SER A 359 -0.71 -15.99 14.40
N GLN A 360 0.30 -15.21 14.75
CA GLN A 360 1.61 -15.68 15.18
C GLN A 360 2.25 -14.56 16.01
N LEU A 361 3.24 -14.88 16.83
CA LEU A 361 4.07 -13.84 17.45
C LEU A 361 4.67 -12.95 16.34
N PRO A 362 4.59 -11.62 16.44
CA PRO A 362 5.08 -10.68 15.42
C PRO A 362 6.61 -10.58 15.42
N LEU A 363 7.30 -11.71 15.50
CA LEU A 363 8.75 -11.81 15.62
C LEU A 363 9.33 -12.69 14.50
N ARG A 364 10.58 -12.38 14.17
CA ARG A 364 11.48 -13.27 13.42
C ARG A 364 12.88 -13.18 14.00
N LEU A 365 13.71 -14.18 13.73
CA LEU A 365 15.14 -14.10 14.01
C LEU A 365 15.77 -12.94 13.22
N ALA A 366 16.70 -12.25 13.87
CA ALA A 366 17.21 -10.96 13.41
C ALA A 366 18.72 -10.79 13.54
N TRP A 367 19.48 -11.90 13.60
CA TRP A 367 20.92 -11.80 13.37
C TRP A 367 21.20 -11.32 11.95
N ALA A 368 20.42 -11.80 10.98
CA ALA A 368 20.52 -11.41 9.59
C ALA A 368 19.14 -11.29 8.92
N ILE A 369 19.01 -10.37 7.95
CA ILE A 369 17.90 -10.30 6.99
C ILE A 369 18.46 -9.97 5.59
N THR A 370 17.66 -10.19 4.55
CA THR A 370 18.05 -9.75 3.20
C THR A 370 17.68 -8.29 2.96
N ILE A 371 18.45 -7.61 2.11
CA ILE A 371 18.17 -6.23 1.67
C ILE A 371 16.75 -6.14 1.07
N HIS A 372 16.34 -7.13 0.27
CA HIS A 372 14.97 -7.24 -0.26
C HIS A 372 13.91 -7.22 0.85
N LYS A 373 14.08 -8.05 1.90
CA LYS A 373 13.13 -8.11 3.02
C LYS A 373 13.20 -6.89 3.94
N SER A 374 14.26 -6.09 3.82
CA SER A 374 14.41 -4.81 4.55
C SER A 374 13.64 -3.65 3.91
N GLN A 375 13.23 -3.77 2.64
CA GLN A 375 12.52 -2.72 1.92
C GLN A 375 11.23 -2.33 2.66
N GLY A 376 10.96 -1.02 2.73
CA GLY A 376 9.87 -0.46 3.54
C GLY A 376 10.15 -0.36 5.06
N MET A 377 11.15 -1.04 5.61
CA MET A 377 11.49 -0.98 7.05
C MET A 377 12.32 0.26 7.42
N SER A 378 12.37 0.58 8.72
CA SER A 378 13.28 1.58 9.30
C SER A 378 14.05 0.94 10.46
N LEU A 379 15.36 1.11 10.49
CA LEU A 379 16.28 0.53 11.46
C LEU A 379 17.07 1.63 12.16
N ASP A 380 17.31 1.49 13.46
CA ASP A 380 18.18 2.40 14.22
C ASP A 380 19.66 2.19 13.86
N ALA A 381 20.04 0.93 13.63
CA ALA A 381 21.37 0.54 13.21
C ALA A 381 21.32 -0.72 12.35
N ALA A 382 22.24 -0.84 11.41
CA ALA A 382 22.40 -2.03 10.57
C ALA A 382 23.87 -2.27 10.24
N GLU A 383 24.26 -3.55 10.25
CA GLU A 383 25.54 -4.02 9.74
C GLU A 383 25.30 -4.48 8.31
N ILE A 384 26.00 -3.88 7.35
CA ILE A 384 25.64 -3.93 5.95
C ILE A 384 26.81 -4.56 5.19
N ASP A 385 26.52 -5.65 4.48
CA ASP A 385 27.47 -6.28 3.57
C ASP A 385 26.93 -6.20 2.14
N LEU A 386 27.53 -5.29 1.37
CA LEU A 386 27.24 -5.00 -0.03
C LEU A 386 28.34 -5.53 -0.96
N SER A 387 29.30 -6.32 -0.46
CA SER A 387 30.40 -6.88 -1.26
C SER A 387 29.90 -7.76 -2.41
N ARG A 388 28.74 -8.40 -2.24
CA ARG A 388 28.06 -9.24 -3.24
C ARG A 388 26.81 -8.57 -3.84
N SER A 389 26.81 -7.24 -3.96
CA SER A 389 25.72 -6.55 -4.64
C SER A 389 25.77 -6.82 -6.13
N PHE A 390 24.63 -7.18 -6.71
CA PHE A 390 24.52 -7.61 -8.11
C PHE A 390 23.42 -6.87 -8.88
N GLU A 391 22.63 -6.04 -8.21
CA GLU A 391 21.64 -5.15 -8.84
C GLU A 391 21.89 -3.69 -8.43
N PRO A 392 21.75 -2.74 -9.38
CA PRO A 392 21.72 -1.32 -9.05
C PRO A 392 20.64 -1.00 -8.02
N GLY A 393 20.90 -0.02 -7.16
CA GLY A 393 19.96 0.40 -6.10
C GLY A 393 20.01 -0.44 -4.81
N MET A 394 20.71 -1.58 -4.78
CA MET A 394 20.85 -2.40 -3.55
C MET A 394 21.48 -1.61 -2.40
N GLY A 395 22.58 -0.88 -2.64
CA GLY A 395 23.22 -0.06 -1.62
C GLY A 395 22.33 1.10 -1.19
N TYR A 396 21.63 1.75 -2.13
CA TYR A 396 20.63 2.79 -1.80
C TYR A 396 19.51 2.25 -0.90
N VAL A 397 18.97 1.06 -1.20
CA VAL A 397 17.93 0.43 -0.36
C VAL A 397 18.49 0.12 1.02
N ALA A 398 19.65 -0.53 1.12
CA ALA A 398 20.26 -0.92 2.39
C ALA A 398 20.56 0.30 3.28
N LEU A 399 21.27 1.31 2.74
CA LEU A 399 21.63 2.52 3.46
C LEU A 399 20.39 3.33 3.88
N SER A 400 19.36 3.40 3.03
CA SER A 400 18.14 4.16 3.32
C SER A 400 17.25 3.53 4.40
N ARG A 401 17.57 2.32 4.87
CA ARG A 401 16.86 1.71 6.01
C ARG A 401 17.29 2.31 7.33
N VAL A 402 18.53 2.81 7.43
CA VAL A 402 19.11 3.31 8.66
C VAL A 402 18.74 4.79 8.87
N ARG A 403 18.44 5.18 10.11
CA ARG A 403 18.02 6.56 10.46
C ARG A 403 19.15 7.59 10.47
N SER A 404 20.38 7.17 10.80
CA SER A 404 21.54 8.04 10.90
C SER A 404 22.80 7.34 10.38
N LEU A 405 23.80 8.14 9.95
CA LEU A 405 25.09 7.61 9.52
C LEU A 405 25.78 6.82 10.65
N GLU A 406 25.61 7.26 11.90
CA GLU A 406 26.11 6.58 13.10
C GLU A 406 25.55 5.17 13.32
N GLY A 407 24.38 4.87 12.75
CA GLY A 407 23.77 3.54 12.78
C GLY A 407 24.29 2.62 11.68
N VAL A 408 25.03 3.13 10.70
CA VAL A 408 25.53 2.36 9.56
C VAL A 408 26.86 1.72 9.93
N TYR A 409 26.99 0.40 9.75
CA TYR A 409 28.26 -0.31 9.86
C TYR A 409 28.47 -1.08 8.57
N ILE A 410 29.63 -0.94 7.92
CA ILE A 410 29.89 -1.52 6.61
C ILE A 410 30.95 -2.62 6.74
N ARG A 411 30.66 -3.82 6.25
CA ARG A 411 31.67 -4.88 6.08
C ARG A 411 32.37 -4.83 4.73
N GLY A 412 31.64 -4.41 3.70
CA GLY A 412 32.15 -4.35 2.35
C GLY A 412 31.13 -3.70 1.42
N ILE A 413 31.64 -2.97 0.43
CA ILE A 413 30.89 -2.33 -0.64
C ILE A 413 31.66 -2.59 -1.93
N ASN A 414 30.96 -2.96 -2.99
CA ASN A 414 31.50 -2.94 -4.35
C ASN A 414 30.96 -1.70 -5.10
N ASP A 415 31.58 -1.34 -6.22
CA ASP A 415 31.18 -0.15 -6.99
C ASP A 415 29.69 -0.20 -7.41
N GLN A 416 29.23 -1.38 -7.83
CA GLN A 416 27.85 -1.60 -8.27
C GLN A 416 26.82 -1.29 -7.17
N ALA A 417 27.15 -1.48 -5.90
CA ALA A 417 26.24 -1.19 -4.79
C ALA A 417 25.85 0.29 -4.70
N LEU A 418 26.75 1.19 -5.13
CA LEU A 418 26.55 2.64 -5.11
C LEU A 418 25.98 3.18 -6.43
N GLU A 419 25.73 2.31 -7.41
CA GLU A 419 25.10 2.67 -8.66
C GLU A 419 23.57 2.61 -8.61
N VAL A 420 22.94 3.42 -9.44
CA VAL A 420 21.50 3.39 -9.71
C VAL A 420 21.25 3.28 -11.21
N SER A 421 20.08 2.76 -11.59
CA SER A 421 19.72 2.58 -13.01
C SER A 421 19.80 3.91 -13.78
N PRO A 422 20.63 4.01 -14.85
CA PRO A 422 20.72 5.22 -15.67
C PRO A 422 19.40 5.62 -16.33
N ILE A 423 18.58 4.64 -16.70
CA ILE A 423 17.26 4.86 -17.32
C ILE A 423 16.32 5.51 -16.30
N VAL A 424 16.34 5.03 -15.05
CA VAL A 424 15.57 5.62 -13.95
C VAL A 424 16.05 7.04 -13.65
N ALA A 425 17.36 7.29 -13.60
CA ALA A 425 17.91 8.63 -13.37
C ALA A 425 17.45 9.64 -14.43
N LYS A 426 17.42 9.24 -15.71
CA LYS A 426 16.90 10.09 -16.80
C LYS A 426 15.40 10.33 -16.69
N LEU A 427 14.63 9.32 -16.30
CA LEU A 427 13.19 9.46 -16.07
C LEU A 427 12.88 10.39 -14.89
N ASP A 428 13.66 10.33 -13.82
CA ASP A 428 13.46 11.10 -12.59
C ASP A 428 13.41 12.61 -12.84
N GLN A 429 14.28 13.12 -13.73
CA GLN A 429 14.26 14.53 -14.15
C GLN A 429 12.90 14.93 -14.76
N LYS A 430 12.32 14.07 -15.62
CA LYS A 430 11.00 14.29 -16.22
C LYS A 430 9.87 14.21 -15.18
N LEU A 431 10.01 13.31 -14.20
CA LEU A 431 9.04 13.17 -13.11
C LEU A 431 9.04 14.41 -12.22
N LEU A 432 10.21 14.96 -11.89
CA LEU A 432 10.36 16.20 -11.14
C LEU A 432 9.69 17.37 -11.86
N GLU A 433 9.93 17.53 -13.17
CA GLU A 433 9.29 18.57 -13.98
C GLU A 433 7.77 18.40 -14.03
N SER A 434 7.29 17.18 -14.29
CA SER A 434 5.86 16.84 -14.30
C SER A 434 5.18 17.12 -12.96
N SER A 435 5.89 16.92 -11.84
CA SER A 435 5.40 17.24 -10.51
C SER A 435 5.28 18.74 -10.28
N ARG A 436 6.21 19.56 -10.80
CA ARG A 436 6.11 21.03 -10.74
C ARG A 436 4.91 21.55 -11.54
N ILE A 437 4.67 20.97 -12.71
CA ILE A 437 3.48 21.29 -13.53
C ILE A 437 2.21 20.97 -12.73
N THR A 438 2.12 19.76 -12.16
CA THR A 438 0.98 19.33 -11.34
C THR A 438 0.75 20.26 -10.15
N GLN A 439 1.81 20.70 -9.47
CA GLN A 439 1.72 21.65 -8.37
C GLN A 439 1.22 23.03 -8.83
N SER A 440 1.73 23.53 -9.96
CA SER A 440 1.30 24.81 -10.54
C SER A 440 -0.17 24.80 -10.95
N GLU A 441 -0.65 23.71 -11.55
CA GLU A 441 -2.06 23.52 -11.87
C GLU A 441 -2.94 23.51 -10.61
N LEU A 442 -2.51 22.80 -9.56
CA LEU A 442 -3.23 22.75 -8.29
C LEU A 442 -3.30 24.14 -7.62
N ALA A 443 -2.20 24.90 -7.65
CA ALA A 443 -2.12 26.23 -7.04
C ALA A 443 -3.05 27.26 -7.71
N LYS A 444 -3.43 27.06 -8.98
CA LYS A 444 -4.40 27.91 -9.70
C LYS A 444 -5.85 27.68 -9.23
N ILE A 445 -6.12 26.63 -8.45
CA ILE A 445 -7.45 26.31 -7.95
C ILE A 445 -7.64 26.97 -6.59
N SER A 446 -8.62 27.87 -6.45
CA SER A 446 -8.94 28.46 -5.15
C SER A 446 -9.37 27.38 -4.14
N GLN A 447 -9.06 27.59 -2.85
CA GLN A 447 -9.40 26.62 -1.80
C GLN A 447 -10.90 26.27 -1.77
N ALA A 448 -11.78 27.26 -1.98
CA ALA A 448 -13.23 27.03 -2.06
C ALA A 448 -13.65 26.22 -3.29
N LYS A 449 -13.01 26.43 -4.44
CA LYS A 449 -13.25 25.63 -5.65
C LYS A 449 -12.72 24.21 -5.47
N LEU A 450 -11.55 24.07 -4.85
CA LEU A 450 -10.90 22.80 -4.58
C LEU A 450 -11.75 21.93 -3.64
N SER A 451 -12.29 22.50 -2.56
CA SER A 451 -13.18 21.77 -1.64
C SER A 451 -14.46 21.30 -2.34
N ARG A 452 -15.09 22.15 -3.15
CA ARG A 452 -16.27 21.79 -3.96
C ARG A 452 -15.98 20.67 -4.95
N LEU A 453 -14.85 20.75 -5.68
CA LEU A 453 -14.44 19.72 -6.62
C LEU A 453 -14.17 18.39 -5.93
N LYS A 454 -13.44 18.38 -4.81
CA LYS A 454 -13.20 17.17 -4.02
C LYS A 454 -14.50 16.53 -3.57
N ASN A 455 -15.46 17.32 -3.10
CA ASN A 455 -16.77 16.79 -2.68
C ASN A 455 -17.55 16.20 -3.86
N ARG A 456 -17.51 16.85 -5.03
CA ARG A 456 -18.14 16.33 -6.24
C ARG A 456 -17.51 15.02 -6.70
N VAL A 457 -16.18 14.92 -6.68
CA VAL A 457 -15.45 13.70 -7.05
C VAL A 457 -15.73 12.58 -6.06
N LYS A 458 -15.69 12.86 -4.76
CA LYS A 458 -16.07 11.86 -3.73
C LYS A 458 -17.49 11.34 -3.94
N ALA A 459 -18.44 12.21 -4.28
CA ALA A 459 -19.81 11.79 -4.59
C ALA A 459 -19.89 10.96 -5.88
N ALA A 460 -19.11 11.31 -6.91
CA ALA A 460 -19.04 10.55 -8.16
C ALA A 460 -18.39 9.16 -7.99
N LEU A 461 -17.44 9.04 -7.06
CA LEU A 461 -16.74 7.79 -6.73
C LEU A 461 -17.56 6.85 -5.84
N LYS A 462 -18.69 7.28 -5.26
CA LYS A 462 -19.62 6.35 -4.59
C LYS A 462 -20.26 5.42 -5.62
N SER A 463 -20.49 4.17 -5.25
CA SER A 463 -21.31 3.27 -6.07
C SER A 463 -22.74 3.81 -6.20
N ASP A 464 -23.46 3.44 -7.26
CA ASP A 464 -24.85 3.89 -7.43
C ASP A 464 -25.75 3.35 -6.33
N GLU A 465 -25.48 2.14 -5.84
CA GLU A 465 -26.09 1.57 -4.63
C GLU A 465 -25.86 2.47 -3.40
N GLU A 466 -24.65 2.99 -3.20
CA GLU A 466 -24.34 3.89 -2.08
C GLU A 466 -24.96 5.27 -2.23
N LYS A 467 -25.07 5.80 -3.46
CA LYS A 467 -25.78 7.05 -3.72
C LYS A 467 -27.26 6.90 -3.35
N LEU A 468 -27.88 5.78 -3.74
CA LEU A 468 -29.26 5.44 -3.37
C LEU A 468 -29.44 5.28 -1.85
N LEU A 469 -28.51 4.59 -1.18
CA LEU A 469 -28.52 4.43 0.28
C LEU A 469 -28.37 5.74 1.06
N ASP A 470 -27.82 6.79 0.44
CA ASP A 470 -27.72 8.12 1.05
C ASP A 470 -28.91 9.03 0.67
N SER A 471 -29.71 8.66 -0.34
CA SER A 471 -30.84 9.44 -0.86
C SER A 471 -32.22 8.80 -0.60
N TYR A 472 -32.33 7.85 0.33
CA TYR A 472 -33.59 7.17 0.65
C TYR A 472 -34.57 8.11 1.35
N ASN A 473 -35.86 7.89 1.12
CA ASN A 473 -36.91 8.62 1.82
C ASN A 473 -37.03 8.13 3.28
N PRO A 474 -36.82 8.98 4.30
CA PRO A 474 -36.83 8.56 5.71
C PRO A 474 -38.20 8.05 6.20
N GLU A 475 -39.29 8.64 5.72
CA GLU A 475 -40.65 8.27 6.14
C GLU A 475 -41.04 6.91 5.57
N LEU A 476 -40.78 6.69 4.28
CA LEU A 476 -41.00 5.41 3.64
C LEU A 476 -40.13 4.31 4.27
N PHE A 477 -38.87 4.63 4.59
CA PHE A 477 -38.00 3.72 5.33
C PHE A 477 -38.58 3.33 6.69
N GLU A 478 -39.14 4.29 7.43
CA GLU A 478 -39.73 4.01 8.75
C GLU A 478 -41.00 3.15 8.65
N SER A 479 -41.86 3.42 7.67
CA SER A 479 -43.02 2.57 7.36
C SER A 479 -42.63 1.13 7.06
N LEU A 480 -41.60 0.95 6.21
CA LEU A 480 -41.04 -0.37 5.91
C LEU A 480 -40.40 -1.03 7.15
N ARG A 481 -39.76 -0.25 8.02
CA ARG A 481 -39.14 -0.75 9.26
C ARG A 481 -40.18 -1.26 10.24
N VAL A 482 -41.29 -0.53 10.41
CA VAL A 482 -42.43 -0.93 11.24
C VAL A 482 -43.06 -2.21 10.69
N TRP A 483 -43.34 -2.25 9.39
CA TRP A 483 -43.87 -3.45 8.73
C TRP A 483 -42.96 -4.67 8.93
N ARG A 484 -41.66 -4.53 8.68
CA ARG A 484 -40.69 -5.62 8.86
C ARG A 484 -40.70 -6.14 10.30
N THR A 485 -40.81 -5.24 11.28
CA THR A 485 -40.84 -5.60 12.70
C THR A 485 -42.09 -6.41 13.04
N LYS A 486 -43.24 -6.08 12.44
CA LYS A 486 -44.47 -6.86 12.57
C LYS A 486 -44.30 -8.26 11.98
N GLN A 487 -43.73 -8.38 10.78
CA GLN A 487 -43.49 -9.67 10.13
C GLN A 487 -42.50 -10.55 10.91
N ALA A 488 -41.44 -9.94 11.43
CA ALA A 488 -40.44 -10.62 12.24
C ALA A 488 -41.04 -11.24 13.52
N ARG A 489 -41.95 -10.51 14.19
CA ARG A 489 -42.67 -10.99 15.37
C ARG A 489 -43.59 -12.16 15.03
N THR A 490 -44.36 -12.06 13.94
CA THR A 490 -45.27 -13.14 13.51
C THR A 490 -44.52 -14.44 13.23
N LYS A 491 -43.30 -14.35 12.70
CA LYS A 491 -42.46 -15.51 12.37
C LYS A 491 -41.48 -15.91 13.47
N GLU A 492 -41.48 -15.22 14.61
CA GLU A 492 -40.55 -15.44 15.72
C GLU A 492 -39.06 -15.44 15.31
N VAL A 493 -38.72 -14.61 14.32
CA VAL A 493 -37.34 -14.46 13.82
C VAL A 493 -36.83 -13.04 14.03
N PRO A 494 -35.50 -12.84 14.17
CA PRO A 494 -34.91 -11.50 14.16
C PRO A 494 -35.25 -10.71 12.88
N ALA A 495 -35.50 -9.41 13.00
CA ALA A 495 -35.98 -8.57 11.90
C ALA A 495 -35.08 -8.57 10.66
N TYR A 496 -33.76 -8.67 10.84
CA TYR A 496 -32.82 -8.72 9.72
C TYR A 496 -32.95 -9.98 8.86
N ILE A 497 -33.57 -11.06 9.36
CA ILE A 497 -33.85 -12.28 8.59
C ILE A 497 -34.91 -12.00 7.52
N ILE A 498 -35.94 -11.21 7.86
CA ILE A 498 -36.96 -10.74 6.92
C ILE A 498 -36.29 -9.88 5.84
N LEU A 499 -35.77 -8.70 6.21
CA LEU A 499 -34.99 -7.83 5.33
C LEU A 499 -33.96 -7.02 6.13
N SER A 500 -32.78 -6.82 5.55
CA SER A 500 -31.77 -5.96 6.16
C SER A 500 -32.18 -4.49 6.09
N ASP A 501 -31.68 -3.65 7.02
CA ASP A 501 -31.90 -2.19 6.96
C ASP A 501 -31.42 -1.59 5.63
N ASN A 502 -30.33 -2.09 5.06
CA ASN A 502 -29.84 -1.65 3.75
C ASN A 502 -30.84 -1.98 2.64
N THR A 503 -31.47 -3.16 2.67
CA THR A 503 -32.49 -3.52 1.69
C THR A 503 -33.72 -2.63 1.83
N LEU A 504 -34.17 -2.32 3.05
CA LEU A 504 -35.27 -1.37 3.27
C LEU A 504 -34.92 0.04 2.77
N LYS A 505 -33.70 0.52 3.01
CA LYS A 505 -33.24 1.82 2.49
C LYS A 505 -33.18 1.85 0.96
N LEU A 506 -32.73 0.75 0.33
CA LEU A 506 -32.75 0.66 -1.13
C LEU A 506 -34.18 0.71 -1.66
N ILE A 507 -35.13 -0.03 -1.06
CA ILE A 507 -36.56 0.04 -1.42
C ILE A 507 -37.08 1.47 -1.24
N ALA A 508 -36.75 2.14 -0.12
CA ALA A 508 -37.19 3.51 0.15
C ALA A 508 -36.51 4.55 -0.76
N ALA A 509 -35.36 4.24 -1.34
CA ALA A 509 -34.66 5.11 -2.30
C ALA A 509 -35.17 4.95 -3.72
N THR A 510 -35.42 3.70 -4.16
CA THR A 510 -35.88 3.42 -5.53
C THR A 510 -37.40 3.47 -5.68
N ASN A 511 -38.14 3.37 -4.57
CA ASN A 511 -39.60 3.39 -4.50
C ASN A 511 -40.27 2.49 -5.57
N PRO A 512 -39.98 1.17 -5.57
CA PRO A 512 -40.41 0.27 -6.63
C PRO A 512 -41.94 0.21 -6.74
N LYS A 513 -42.44 0.19 -7.97
CA LYS A 513 -43.88 0.17 -8.31
C LYS A 513 -44.33 -1.16 -8.91
N SER A 514 -43.42 -2.09 -9.13
CA SER A 514 -43.72 -3.43 -9.64
C SER A 514 -42.84 -4.48 -8.99
N LEU A 515 -43.29 -5.75 -9.03
CA LEU A 515 -42.48 -6.89 -8.58
C LEU A 515 -41.19 -7.02 -9.39
N GLU A 516 -41.22 -6.64 -10.67
CA GLU A 516 -40.03 -6.66 -11.53
C GLU A 516 -38.97 -5.67 -11.04
N GLU A 517 -39.36 -4.44 -10.69
CA GLU A 517 -38.46 -3.44 -10.10
C GLU A 517 -37.95 -3.87 -8.73
N LEU A 518 -38.83 -4.45 -7.90
CA LEU A 518 -38.47 -4.94 -6.56
C LEU A 518 -37.47 -6.10 -6.64
N SER A 519 -37.58 -6.97 -7.64
CA SER A 519 -36.65 -8.10 -7.84
C SER A 519 -35.22 -7.66 -8.19
N LYS A 520 -35.05 -6.46 -8.77
CA LYS A 520 -33.75 -5.86 -9.10
C LYS A 520 -33.05 -5.31 -7.85
N ILE A 521 -33.74 -5.20 -6.70
CA ILE A 521 -33.18 -4.67 -5.47
C ILE A 521 -32.38 -5.74 -4.72
N LYS A 522 -31.12 -5.42 -4.44
CA LYS A 522 -30.20 -6.30 -3.73
C LYS A 522 -30.72 -6.66 -2.33
N GLY A 523 -30.83 -7.96 -2.08
CA GLY A 523 -31.38 -8.52 -0.84
C GLY A 523 -32.82 -9.01 -0.98
N ILE A 524 -33.46 -8.78 -2.13
CA ILE A 524 -34.70 -9.41 -2.55
C ILE A 524 -34.34 -10.56 -3.51
N GLY A 525 -34.33 -11.79 -3.01
CA GLY A 525 -34.25 -13.00 -3.86
C GLY A 525 -35.65 -13.51 -4.19
N GLU A 526 -35.75 -14.48 -5.12
CA GLU A 526 -37.04 -15.06 -5.54
C GLU A 526 -37.95 -15.43 -4.37
N GLN A 527 -37.42 -16.13 -3.35
CA GLN A 527 -38.18 -16.51 -2.17
C GLN A 527 -38.79 -15.31 -1.42
N LYS A 528 -38.00 -14.25 -1.21
CA LYS A 528 -38.46 -13.05 -0.50
C LYS A 528 -39.42 -12.22 -1.36
N LEU A 529 -39.24 -12.23 -2.67
CA LEU A 529 -40.12 -11.59 -3.62
C LEU A 529 -41.50 -12.25 -3.61
N THR A 530 -41.56 -13.59 -3.63
CA THR A 530 -42.81 -14.35 -3.53
C THR A 530 -43.48 -14.17 -2.17
N GLU A 531 -42.70 -14.16 -1.09
CA GLU A 531 -43.24 -14.17 0.27
C GLU A 531 -43.67 -12.80 0.77
N TYR A 532 -43.02 -11.71 0.34
CA TYR A 532 -43.25 -10.36 0.87
C TYR A 532 -43.48 -9.30 -0.21
N GLY A 533 -43.35 -9.63 -1.50
CA GLY A 533 -43.31 -8.65 -2.59
C GLY A 533 -44.56 -7.77 -2.66
N GLU A 534 -45.75 -8.37 -2.59
CA GLU A 534 -47.03 -7.66 -2.65
C GLU A 534 -47.22 -6.71 -1.46
N GLU A 535 -46.86 -7.13 -0.25
CA GLU A 535 -46.97 -6.30 0.95
C GLU A 535 -46.02 -5.09 0.92
N ILE A 536 -44.80 -5.30 0.44
CA ILE A 536 -43.83 -4.23 0.26
C ILE A 536 -44.33 -3.23 -0.78
N LEU A 537 -44.91 -3.72 -1.88
CA LEU A 537 -45.47 -2.86 -2.94
C LEU A 537 -46.67 -2.06 -2.45
N MET A 538 -47.55 -2.61 -1.62
CA MET A 538 -48.63 -1.82 -1.01
C MET A 538 -48.06 -0.61 -0.24
N ILE A 539 -47.01 -0.82 0.55
CA ILE A 539 -46.39 0.26 1.32
C ILE A 539 -45.74 1.31 0.42
N THR A 540 -45.06 0.90 -0.66
CA THR A 540 -44.39 1.83 -1.58
C THR A 540 -45.38 2.56 -2.49
N VAL A 541 -46.48 1.92 -2.90
CA VAL A 541 -47.55 2.50 -3.73
C VAL A 541 -48.42 3.45 -2.91
N ASP A 542 -48.76 3.13 -1.67
CA ASP A 542 -49.52 4.02 -0.79
C ASP A 542 -48.72 5.30 -0.47
N TYR A 543 -47.40 5.21 -0.39
CA TYR A 543 -46.54 6.39 -0.19
C TYR A 543 -46.51 7.35 -1.40
N SER A 544 -46.83 6.89 -2.62
CA SER A 544 -46.97 7.77 -3.80
C SER A 544 -48.26 8.62 -3.81
N GLY A 545 -49.15 8.44 -2.83
CA GLY A 545 -50.46 9.10 -2.75
C GLY A 545 -50.53 10.36 -1.88
N LEU A 546 -49.42 10.85 -1.32
CA LEU A 546 -49.40 12.12 -0.57
C LEU A 546 -48.99 13.28 -1.50
N PRO A 547 -49.77 14.38 -1.60
CA PRO A 547 -49.43 15.52 -2.44
C PRO A 547 -48.10 16.16 -2.01
N SER A 548 -47.31 16.56 -3.01
CA SER A 548 -46.00 17.23 -2.96
C SER A 548 -45.92 18.43 -2.01
#